data_AF-A0A525JBN3-F1
#
_entry.id   AF-A0A525JBN3-F1
#
_cell.length_a   1.000
_cell.length_b   1.000
_cell.length_c   1.000
_cell.angle_alpha   90.00
_cell.angle_beta   90.00
_cell.angle_gamma   90.00
#
_symmetry.space_group_name_H-M   'P 1'
#
loop_
_entity.id
_entity.type
_entity.pdbx_description
1 polymer ?
#
loop_
_entity_poly.entity_id
_entity_poly.type
_entity_poly.pdbx_seq_one_letter_code
_entity_poly.pdbx_strand_id
1 'polypeptide(L)'
;MKSISTTAAIGALIAAGAIALGAGSASARVVCNAQGDCWHTDVRATYGQRFETHPDDWYFHQTWNQDSKRHWRDYHDGLGYYANGVWMPR
;
A
#
# COMPACT_ATOMS: atom_id res chain seq x y z
N MET A 1 27.69 12.68 45.99
CA MET A 1 27.09 11.99 44.83
C MET A 1 25.62 12.41 44.78
N LYS A 2 25.23 13.22 43.79
CA LYS A 2 23.92 13.88 43.76
C LYS A 2 22.94 12.95 43.04
N SER A 3 21.94 12.51 43.79
CA SER A 3 20.92 11.53 43.42
C SER A 3 20.24 11.91 42.11
N ILE A 4 20.28 11.01 41.12
CA ILE A 4 19.55 11.16 39.87
C ILE A 4 18.08 10.96 40.21
N SER A 5 17.33 12.07 40.26
CA SER A 5 15.91 12.10 40.59
C SER A 5 15.10 11.25 39.62
N THR A 6 14.28 10.36 40.17
CA THR A 6 13.37 9.41 39.51
C THR A 6 12.46 10.04 38.43
N THR A 7 12.29 11.36 38.46
CA THR A 7 11.51 12.15 37.49
C THR A 7 12.05 12.09 36.05
N ALA A 8 13.37 11.91 35.86
CA ALA A 8 13.96 11.81 34.53
C ALA A 8 13.66 10.47 33.83
N ALA A 9 13.42 9.41 34.60
CA ALA A 9 13.18 8.07 34.06
C ALA A 9 11.78 7.91 33.43
N ILE A 10 10.78 8.67 33.89
CA ILE A 10 9.39 8.55 33.43
C ILE A 10 9.18 9.27 32.09
N GLY A 11 9.84 10.42 31.88
CA GLY A 11 9.74 11.18 30.62
C GLY A 11 10.29 10.43 29.41
N ALA A 12 11.33 9.62 29.60
CA ALA A 12 11.93 8.81 28.53
C ALA A 12 11.01 7.68 28.05
N LEU A 13 10.21 7.09 28.94
CA LEU A 13 9.29 5.98 28.59
C LEU A 13 8.10 6.46 27.73
N ILE A 14 7.62 7.69 27.94
CA ILE A 14 6.51 8.25 27.15
C ILE A 14 6.98 8.61 25.73
N ALA A 15 8.22 9.12 25.59
CA ALA A 15 8.79 9.46 24.29
C ALA A 15 9.07 8.22 23.42
N ALA A 16 9.45 7.08 24.01
CA ALA A 16 9.71 5.85 23.28
C ALA A 16 8.44 5.11 22.79
N GLY A 17 7.29 5.31 23.45
CA GLY A 17 6.04 4.61 23.10
C GLY A 17 5.28 5.19 21.89
N ALA A 18 5.53 6.45 21.52
CA ALA A 18 4.70 7.17 20.55
C ALA A 18 5.04 6.87 19.06
N ILE A 19 6.15 6.17 18.77
CA ILE A 19 6.62 5.99 17.38
C ILE A 19 5.90 4.82 16.66
N ALA A 20 5.14 3.98 17.37
CA ALA A 20 4.55 2.77 16.79
C ALA A 20 3.25 2.99 15.98
N LEU A 21 2.65 4.18 16.00
CA LEU A 21 1.31 4.41 15.42
C LEU A 21 1.30 4.81 13.94
N GLY A 22 2.48 5.00 13.33
CA GLY A 22 2.61 5.55 11.97
C GLY A 22 3.04 4.56 10.88
N ALA A 23 3.38 3.32 11.22
CA ALA A 23 3.75 2.31 10.24
C ALA A 23 2.48 1.73 9.60
N GLY A 24 1.82 2.50 8.74
CA GLY A 24 0.88 1.94 7.77
C GLY A 24 1.60 0.82 7.02
N SER A 25 0.91 -0.30 6.76
CA SER A 25 1.49 -1.38 5.98
C SER A 25 1.90 -0.84 4.61
N ALA A 26 3.19 -0.53 4.42
CA ALA A 26 3.79 -0.20 3.13
C ALA A 26 3.86 -1.47 2.23
N SER A 27 2.98 -2.42 2.46
CA SER A 27 2.76 -3.54 1.58
C SER A 27 1.98 -3.00 0.38
N ALA A 28 2.71 -2.65 -0.65
CA ALA A 28 2.48 -3.13 -1.99
C ALA A 28 1.30 -4.12 -2.12
N ARG A 29 0.30 -3.77 -2.93
CA ARG A 29 -0.83 -4.63 -3.28
C ARG A 29 -1.02 -4.61 -4.77
N VAL A 30 -1.43 -5.74 -5.33
CA VAL A 30 -1.89 -5.78 -6.72
C VAL A 30 -3.39 -5.58 -6.73
N VAL A 31 -3.86 -4.61 -7.51
CA VAL A 31 -5.28 -4.34 -7.71
C VAL A 31 -5.62 -4.63 -9.17
N CYS A 32 -6.70 -5.36 -9.40
CA CYS A 32 -7.21 -5.64 -10.74
C CYS A 32 -8.67 -5.17 -10.88
N ASN A 33 -8.97 -4.52 -12.00
CA ASN A 33 -10.35 -4.15 -12.38
C ASN A 33 -11.05 -5.26 -13.15
N ALA A 34 -12.36 -5.10 -13.39
CA ALA A 34 -13.17 -6.10 -14.11
C ALA A 34 -12.80 -6.21 -15.60
N GLN A 35 -12.15 -5.19 -16.15
CA GLN A 35 -11.65 -5.14 -17.53
C GLN A 35 -10.33 -5.89 -17.70
N GLY A 36 -9.70 -6.33 -16.60
CA GLY A 36 -8.43 -7.04 -16.60
C GLY A 36 -7.21 -6.17 -16.42
N ASP A 37 -7.34 -4.84 -16.25
CA ASP A 37 -6.19 -4.01 -15.91
C ASP A 37 -5.76 -4.29 -14.47
N CYS A 38 -4.48 -4.66 -14.30
CA CYS A 38 -3.87 -4.89 -13.00
C CYS A 38 -2.71 -3.91 -12.79
N TRP A 39 -2.62 -3.32 -11.61
CA TRP A 39 -1.52 -2.42 -11.25
C TRP A 39 -1.14 -2.59 -9.79
N HIS A 40 0.07 -2.11 -9.48
CA HIS A 40 0.57 -2.06 -8.12
C HIS A 40 0.06 -0.80 -7.42
N THR A 41 -0.36 -0.91 -6.16
CA THR A 41 -0.66 0.24 -5.31
C THR A 41 -0.21 0.00 -3.87
N ASP A 42 0.41 1.00 -3.29
CA ASP A 42 0.81 1.08 -1.88
C ASP A 42 -0.30 1.64 -0.98
N VAL A 43 -1.36 2.20 -1.58
CA VAL A 43 -2.47 2.81 -0.86
C VAL A 43 -3.66 1.87 -0.68
N ARG A 44 -4.26 1.94 0.52
CA ARG A 44 -5.58 1.38 0.80
C ARG A 44 -6.68 2.35 0.34
N ALA A 45 -6.85 2.48 -0.97
CA ALA A 45 -7.91 3.32 -1.53
C ALA A 45 -9.25 2.55 -1.63
N THR A 46 -10.34 3.21 -1.24
CA THR A 46 -11.70 2.79 -1.60
C THR A 46 -12.08 3.49 -2.88
N TYR A 47 -12.13 2.72 -3.95
CA TYR A 47 -12.63 3.19 -5.23
C TYR A 47 -14.16 3.10 -5.17
N GLY A 48 -14.89 4.03 -5.79
CA GLY A 48 -16.37 3.99 -5.86
C GLY A 48 -16.91 2.79 -6.66
N GLN A 49 -16.04 1.85 -6.98
CA GLN A 49 -16.25 0.63 -7.74
C GLN A 49 -15.41 -0.48 -7.10
N ARG A 50 -15.81 -1.73 -7.33
CA ARG A 50 -15.16 -2.88 -6.72
C ARG A 50 -13.96 -3.33 -7.55
N PHE A 51 -12.85 -3.59 -6.89
CA PHE A 51 -11.66 -4.19 -7.49
C PHE A 51 -11.24 -5.45 -6.73
N GLU A 52 -10.62 -6.36 -7.45
CA GLU A 52 -9.90 -7.49 -6.85
C GLU A 52 -8.60 -6.95 -6.26
N THR A 53 -8.26 -7.37 -5.05
CA THR A 53 -7.01 -6.98 -4.39
C THR A 53 -6.28 -8.23 -3.96
N HIS A 54 -5.00 -8.27 -4.27
CA HIS A 54 -4.11 -9.37 -3.95
C HIS A 54 -2.89 -8.85 -3.17
N PRO A 55 -2.23 -9.71 -2.39
CA PRO A 55 -0.91 -9.40 -1.84
C PRO A 55 0.12 -9.19 -2.98
N ASP A 56 1.25 -8.56 -2.68
CA ASP A 56 2.26 -8.23 -3.70
C ASP A 56 2.84 -9.46 -4.40
N ASP A 57 3.13 -10.52 -3.63
CA ASP A 57 3.74 -11.76 -4.14
C ASP A 57 2.88 -12.45 -5.21
N TRP A 58 1.56 -12.24 -5.17
CA TRP A 58 0.60 -12.71 -6.17
C TRP A 58 1.01 -12.36 -7.61
N TYR A 59 1.67 -11.21 -7.82
CA TYR A 59 2.20 -10.80 -9.11
C TYR A 59 3.07 -11.88 -9.76
N PHE A 60 3.96 -12.50 -8.98
CA PHE A 60 4.93 -13.49 -9.46
C PHE A 60 4.28 -14.86 -9.73
N HIS A 61 3.03 -15.06 -9.30
CA HIS A 61 2.25 -16.26 -9.56
C HIS A 61 1.34 -16.12 -10.80
N GLN A 62 1.38 -14.97 -11.49
CA GLN A 62 0.61 -14.73 -12.71
C GLN A 62 1.48 -14.90 -13.97
N THR A 63 0.80 -15.06 -15.11
CA THR A 63 1.41 -14.98 -16.44
C THR A 63 0.98 -13.67 -17.10
N TRP A 64 1.97 -12.84 -17.47
CA TRP A 64 1.77 -11.53 -18.08
C TRP A 64 2.19 -11.56 -19.54
N ASN A 65 1.26 -11.90 -20.43
CA ASN A 65 1.46 -11.88 -21.87
C ASN A 65 0.28 -11.19 -22.57
N GLN A 66 0.41 -10.92 -23.87
CA GLN A 66 -0.61 -10.20 -24.64
C GLN A 66 -1.94 -10.98 -24.75
N ASP A 67 -1.89 -12.31 -24.67
CA ASP A 67 -3.06 -13.19 -24.75
C ASP A 67 -3.74 -13.42 -23.38
N SER A 68 -3.19 -12.86 -22.30
CA SER A 68 -3.74 -13.02 -20.96
C SER A 68 -5.02 -12.20 -20.78
N LYS A 69 -5.95 -12.73 -19.99
CA LYS A 69 -7.15 -11.99 -19.57
C LYS A 69 -6.82 -10.82 -18.62
N ARG A 70 -5.60 -10.78 -18.10
CA ARG A 70 -5.11 -9.74 -17.19
C ARG A 70 -3.91 -9.05 -17.83
N HIS A 71 -3.95 -7.73 -17.82
CA HIS A 71 -2.95 -6.87 -18.40
C HIS A 71 -2.29 -6.07 -17.29
N TRP A 72 -1.00 -6.31 -17.08
CA TRP A 72 -0.21 -5.50 -16.18
C TRP A 72 -0.08 -4.08 -16.73
N ARG A 73 -0.20 -3.09 -15.85
CA ARG A 73 -0.06 -1.68 -16.16
C ARG A 73 1.14 -1.10 -15.45
N ASP A 74 1.70 -0.08 -16.08
CA ASP A 74 2.86 0.62 -15.56
C ASP A 74 2.55 1.27 -14.20
N TYR A 75 3.62 1.60 -13.48
CA TYR A 75 3.52 2.33 -12.24
C TYR A 75 2.95 3.73 -12.48
N HIS A 76 2.12 4.20 -11.55
CA HIS A 76 1.66 5.58 -11.52
C HIS A 76 1.66 6.11 -10.09
N ASP A 77 2.11 7.36 -9.93
CA ASP A 77 2.07 8.06 -8.65
C ASP A 77 0.65 8.51 -8.29
N GLY A 78 0.37 8.55 -6.99
CA GLY A 78 -0.83 9.18 -6.43
C GLY A 78 -2.06 8.27 -6.33
N LEU A 79 -3.18 8.88 -5.94
CA LEU A 79 -4.45 8.17 -5.81
C LEU A 79 -5.11 8.07 -7.19
N GLY A 80 -5.40 6.85 -7.62
CA GLY A 80 -6.07 6.61 -8.89
C GLY A 80 -6.19 5.13 -9.20
N TYR A 81 -6.71 4.84 -10.38
CA TYR A 81 -6.91 3.48 -10.87
C TYR A 81 -6.80 3.44 -12.40
N TYR A 82 -6.49 2.26 -12.95
CA TYR A 82 -6.57 2.05 -14.39
C TYR A 82 -8.01 1.72 -14.82
N ALA A 83 -8.43 2.29 -15.95
CA ALA A 83 -9.66 1.92 -16.65
C ALA A 83 -9.42 1.90 -18.16
N ASN A 84 -9.62 0.74 -18.79
CA ASN A 84 -9.37 0.52 -20.21
C ASN A 84 -7.92 0.91 -20.60
N GLY A 85 -6.96 0.59 -19.74
CA GLY A 85 -5.55 0.92 -19.95
C GLY A 85 -5.16 2.39 -19.73
N VAL A 86 -6.09 3.27 -19.33
CA VAL A 86 -5.81 4.68 -19.03
C VAL A 86 -5.80 4.89 -17.52
N TRP A 87 -4.81 5.63 -17.01
CA TRP A 87 -4.78 6.04 -15.62
C TRP A 87 -5.82 7.14 -15.34
N MET A 88 -6.68 6.89 -14.36
CA MET A 88 -7.69 7.82 -13.88
C MET A 88 -7.25 8.36 -12.51
N PRO A 89 -6.75 9.61 -12.43
CA PRO A 89 -6.44 10.23 -11.15
C PRO A 89 -7.73 10.49 -10.37
N ARG A 90 -7.62 10.44 -9.04
CA ARG A 90 -8.72 10.74 -8.11
C ARG A 90 -8.60 12.16 -7.55
#